data_AF-A0A812KLR4-F1
#
_entry.id   AF-A0A812KLR4-F1
#
_cell.length_a   1.000
_cell.length_b   1.000
_cell.length_c   1.000
_cell.angle_alpha   90.00
_cell.angle_beta   90.00
_cell.angle_gamma   90.00
#
_symmetry.space_group_name_H-M   'P 1'
#
loop_
_entity.id
_entity.type
_entity.pdbx_description
1 polymer ?
#
loop_
_entity_poly.entity_id
_entity_poly.type
_entity_poly.pdbx_seq_one_letter_code
_entity_poly.pdbx_strand_id
1 'polypeptide(L)'
;MADFDVREAKCSEPSDRDAIEKQLQEVFSNCDLPTRRADAVDEGEVKVQQFVHYPATDDPLDRFNAYVRGILRDIVVMQIGDEIHVPWPLCLTACLPMILYSAVNVLGCDNGSCDESARLAGCSSTLQYILAQTLSWVLVILLTFPLTYPVMLRMLRCILSFGDAPVQRCAAFLCCFLAYEYTYMCGGLILGAWVPLVQDYSPTQLMFFLLVVILMVVQSLCLFYRWERQDRENLTSCRCVKRQVATYQAMGAESGVPLASFDESPL
;
A
#
# COMPACT_ATOMS: atom_id res chain seq x y z
N MET A 1 -7.79 1.96 -16.19
CA MET A 1 -7.15 1.15 -17.26
C MET A 1 -8.04 0.04 -17.81
N ALA A 2 -9.05 -0.45 -17.07
CA ALA A 2 -9.96 -1.48 -17.57
C ALA A 2 -10.74 -1.04 -18.82
N ASP A 3 -11.18 0.23 -18.86
CA ASP A 3 -11.94 0.82 -19.97
C ASP A 3 -11.08 1.70 -20.87
N PHE A 4 -9.76 1.52 -20.88
CA PHE A 4 -8.87 2.37 -21.67
C PHE A 4 -9.17 2.22 -23.16
N ASP A 5 -9.49 3.31 -23.85
CA ASP A 5 -9.52 3.37 -25.31
C ASP A 5 -8.67 4.55 -25.78
N VAL A 6 -7.64 4.25 -26.59
CA VAL A 6 -6.79 5.26 -27.22
C VAL A 6 -7.60 6.25 -28.07
N ARG A 7 -8.74 5.83 -28.63
CA ARG A 7 -9.62 6.69 -29.42
C ARG A 7 -10.37 7.73 -28.58
N GLU A 8 -10.52 7.48 -27.29
CA GLU A 8 -11.15 8.38 -26.32
C GLU A 8 -10.13 9.22 -25.56
N ALA A 9 -8.83 8.98 -25.77
CA ALA A 9 -7.77 9.73 -25.11
C ALA A 9 -7.77 11.19 -25.57
N LYS A 10 -7.66 12.12 -24.61
CA LYS A 10 -7.49 13.55 -24.89
C LYS A 10 -6.02 13.85 -25.14
N CYS A 11 -5.66 14.17 -26.37
CA CYS A 11 -4.34 14.66 -26.73
C CYS A 11 -4.19 16.15 -26.36
N SER A 12 -2.95 16.58 -26.08
CA SER A 12 -2.64 17.99 -25.83
C SER A 12 -2.90 18.84 -27.08
N GLU A 13 -2.49 18.34 -28.26
CA GLU A 13 -2.90 18.90 -29.55
C GLU A 13 -3.66 17.86 -30.39
N PRO A 14 -4.70 18.26 -31.14
CA PRO A 14 -5.43 17.34 -32.01
C PRO A 14 -4.55 16.68 -33.09
N SER A 15 -3.50 17.36 -33.54
CA SER A 15 -2.51 16.87 -34.51
C SER A 15 -1.65 15.72 -33.98
N ASP A 16 -1.46 15.62 -32.66
CA ASP A 16 -0.70 14.53 -32.04
C ASP A 16 -1.41 13.19 -32.21
N ARG A 17 -2.74 13.22 -32.35
CA ARG A 17 -3.55 12.01 -32.53
C ARG A 17 -3.13 11.23 -33.77
N ASP A 18 -2.97 11.90 -34.90
CA ASP A 18 -2.58 11.27 -36.17
C ASP A 18 -1.16 10.69 -36.09
N ALA A 19 -0.26 11.37 -35.38
CA ALA A 19 1.11 10.90 -35.16
C ALA A 19 1.15 9.64 -34.28
N ILE A 20 0.34 9.61 -33.22
CA ILE A 20 0.21 8.47 -32.30
C ILE A 20 -0.44 7.28 -33.03
N GLU A 21 -1.53 7.50 -33.75
CA GLU A 21 -2.21 6.45 -34.51
C GLU A 21 -1.27 5.83 -35.56
N LYS A 22 -0.47 6.66 -36.24
CA LYS A 22 0.54 6.18 -37.20
C LYS A 22 1.65 5.36 -36.53
N GLN A 23 2.17 5.79 -35.38
CA GLN A 23 3.16 5.01 -34.62
C GLN A 23 2.59 3.68 -34.12
N LEU A 24 1.34 3.67 -33.65
CA LEU A 24 0.67 2.44 -33.22
C LEU A 24 0.43 1.50 -34.40
N GLN A 25 0.06 2.03 -35.56
CA GLN A 25 -0.01 1.24 -36.79
C GLN A 25 1.35 0.66 -37.14
N GLU A 26 2.44 1.43 -37.13
CA GLU A 26 3.78 0.92 -37.46
C GLU A 26 4.24 -0.21 -36.50
N VAL A 27 3.95 -0.09 -35.21
CA VAL A 27 4.36 -1.07 -34.18
C VAL A 27 3.47 -2.32 -34.17
N PHE A 28 2.16 -2.18 -34.36
CA PHE A 28 1.19 -3.28 -34.21
C PHE A 28 0.69 -3.87 -35.54
N SER A 29 0.98 -3.25 -36.68
CA SER A 29 0.68 -3.80 -38.03
C SER A 29 1.52 -5.02 -38.38
N ASN A 30 2.78 -5.09 -37.91
CA ASN A 30 3.73 -6.14 -38.27
C ASN A 30 3.71 -7.37 -37.35
N CYS A 31 2.72 -7.49 -36.45
CA CYS A 31 2.59 -8.67 -35.58
C CYS A 31 1.89 -9.84 -36.29
N ASP A 32 2.40 -10.26 -37.44
CA ASP A 32 2.04 -11.54 -38.06
C ASP A 32 3.11 -12.61 -37.69
N LEU A 33 2.70 -13.55 -36.84
CA LEU A 33 3.28 -14.88 -36.57
C LEU A 33 4.76 -14.95 -36.10
N PRO A 34 5.03 -15.48 -34.88
CA PRO A 34 6.39 -15.92 -34.58
C PRO A 34 6.69 -17.18 -35.39
N THR A 35 7.56 -17.05 -36.40
CA THR A 35 8.35 -18.20 -36.86
C THR A 35 9.22 -18.61 -35.68
N ARG A 36 8.92 -19.77 -35.10
CA ARG A 36 9.73 -20.47 -34.09
C ARG A 36 11.20 -20.47 -34.54
N ARG A 37 12.02 -19.56 -34.02
CA ARG A 37 13.47 -19.74 -33.97
C ARG A 37 13.86 -20.02 -32.54
N ALA A 38 14.30 -21.26 -32.37
CA ALA A 38 14.81 -21.82 -31.14
C ALA A 38 16.00 -21.00 -30.62
N ASP A 39 16.06 -20.93 -29.29
CA ASP A 39 17.27 -20.96 -28.47
C ASP A 39 18.43 -20.03 -28.89
N ALA A 40 18.39 -18.80 -28.36
CA ALA A 40 19.60 -18.11 -27.96
C ALA A 40 19.38 -17.57 -26.54
N VAL A 41 19.96 -18.28 -25.57
CA VAL A 41 20.06 -17.88 -24.17
C VAL A 41 21.07 -16.73 -24.11
N ASP A 42 20.63 -15.56 -23.64
CA ASP A 42 21.52 -14.54 -23.11
C ASP A 42 21.07 -14.20 -21.68
N GLU A 43 22.00 -14.37 -20.74
CA GLU A 43 21.74 -14.24 -19.30
C GLU A 43 21.69 -12.77 -18.91
N GLY A 44 20.49 -12.22 -18.68
CA GLY A 44 20.34 -10.93 -18.02
C GLY A 44 19.07 -10.17 -18.38
N GLU A 45 18.45 -10.48 -19.51
CA GLU A 45 17.21 -9.81 -19.90
C GLU A 45 15.99 -10.45 -19.24
N VAL A 46 15.18 -9.58 -18.65
CA VAL A 46 13.85 -9.92 -18.14
C VAL A 46 13.11 -10.66 -19.24
N LYS A 47 12.62 -11.89 -18.96
CA LYS A 47 11.58 -12.55 -19.77
C LYS A 47 10.40 -11.59 -19.90
N VAL A 48 10.40 -10.76 -20.93
CA VAL A 48 9.19 -10.22 -21.52
C VAL A 48 8.49 -11.46 -22.04
N GLN A 49 7.45 -11.93 -21.32
CA GLN A 49 6.63 -13.01 -21.82
C GLN A 49 6.12 -12.59 -23.19
N GLN A 50 6.72 -13.18 -24.23
CA GLN A 50 6.48 -12.81 -25.60
C GLN A 50 5.05 -13.21 -25.95
N PHE A 51 4.22 -12.18 -26.08
CA PHE A 51 2.90 -12.10 -26.72
C PHE A 51 2.09 -13.40 -26.75
N VAL A 52 1.27 -13.59 -25.70
CA VAL A 52 0.13 -14.51 -25.77
C VAL A 52 -0.87 -13.96 -26.78
N HIS A 53 -1.28 -14.80 -27.73
CA HIS A 53 -2.26 -14.54 -28.78
C HIS A 53 -3.42 -13.64 -28.33
N TYR A 54 -3.44 -12.38 -28.81
CA TYR A 54 -4.69 -11.64 -28.91
C TYR A 54 -5.46 -12.17 -30.12
N PRO A 55 -6.79 -12.33 -30.05
CA PRO A 55 -7.57 -12.62 -31.24
C PRO A 55 -7.28 -11.52 -32.26
N ALA A 56 -6.99 -11.93 -33.49
CA ALA A 56 -6.73 -11.02 -34.59
C ALA A 56 -8.00 -10.22 -34.89
N THR A 57 -8.22 -9.13 -34.17
CA THR A 57 -8.99 -8.01 -34.68
C THR A 57 -8.10 -7.30 -35.70
N ASP A 58 -8.69 -7.02 -36.87
CA ASP A 58 -7.99 -6.44 -38.02
C ASP A 58 -7.43 -5.03 -37.74
N ASP A 59 -7.89 -4.37 -36.68
CA ASP A 59 -7.45 -3.02 -36.33
C ASP A 59 -6.27 -3.02 -35.32
N PRO A 60 -5.10 -2.44 -35.68
CA PRO A 60 -3.96 -2.29 -34.78
C PRO A 60 -4.27 -1.46 -33.52
N LEU A 61 -5.25 -0.56 -33.58
CA LEU A 61 -5.69 0.23 -32.42
C LEU A 61 -6.36 -0.65 -31.35
N ASP A 62 -7.13 -1.66 -31.78
CA ASP A 62 -7.79 -2.58 -30.86
C ASP A 62 -6.78 -3.52 -30.18
N ARG A 63 -5.71 -3.90 -30.89
CA ARG A 63 -4.58 -4.66 -30.32
C ARG A 63 -3.83 -3.86 -29.25
N PHE A 64 -3.59 -2.58 -29.50
CA PHE A 64 -2.99 -1.70 -28.51
C PHE A 64 -3.88 -1.54 -27.28
N ASN A 65 -5.18 -1.28 -27.48
CA ASN A 65 -6.14 -1.20 -26.40
C ASN A 65 -6.18 -2.48 -25.56
N ALA A 66 -6.16 -3.66 -26.21
CA ALA A 66 -6.14 -4.94 -25.53
C ALA A 66 -4.83 -5.17 -24.75
N TYR A 67 -3.68 -4.81 -25.32
CA TYR A 67 -2.38 -4.81 -24.64
C TYR A 67 -2.37 -3.92 -23.39
N VAL A 68 -2.93 -2.71 -23.48
CA VAL A 68 -3.00 -1.77 -22.36
C VAL A 68 -3.94 -2.28 -21.25
N ARG A 69 -5.11 -2.81 -21.62
CA ARG A 69 -6.11 -3.34 -20.68
C ARG A 69 -5.64 -4.61 -19.97
N GLY A 70 -4.85 -5.45 -20.65
CA GLY A 70 -4.32 -6.71 -20.14
C GLY A 70 -2.89 -6.60 -19.61
N ILE A 71 -1.91 -6.82 -20.49
CA ILE A 71 -0.50 -7.01 -20.11
C ILE A 71 0.09 -5.79 -19.39
N LEU A 72 -0.12 -4.58 -19.92
CA LEU A 72 0.44 -3.39 -19.29
C LEU A 72 -0.19 -3.15 -17.92
N ARG A 73 -1.52 -3.28 -17.81
CA ARG A 73 -2.24 -3.21 -16.54
C ARG A 73 -1.72 -4.25 -15.55
N ASP A 74 -1.53 -5.49 -15.98
CA ASP A 74 -1.04 -6.57 -15.11
C ASP A 74 0.39 -6.32 -14.62
N ILE A 75 1.27 -5.81 -15.49
CA ILE A 75 2.63 -5.42 -15.13
C ILE A 75 2.61 -4.25 -14.14
N VAL A 76 1.77 -3.23 -14.41
CA VAL A 76 1.64 -2.05 -13.54
C VAL A 76 1.08 -2.44 -12.18
N VAL A 77 0.00 -3.23 -12.11
CA VAL A 77 -0.57 -3.74 -10.86
C VAL A 77 0.41 -4.66 -10.13
N MET A 78 1.20 -5.46 -10.86
CA MET A 78 2.24 -6.28 -10.26
C MET A 78 3.39 -5.45 -9.66
N GLN A 79 3.69 -4.27 -10.22
CA GLN A 79 4.78 -3.41 -9.76
C GLN A 79 4.37 -2.39 -8.70
N ILE A 80 3.18 -1.80 -8.83
CA ILE A 80 2.67 -0.75 -7.93
C ILE A 80 1.89 -1.35 -6.75
N GLY A 81 1.34 -2.56 -6.92
CA GLY A 81 0.44 -3.18 -5.95
C GLY A 81 -1.03 -2.97 -6.31
N ASP A 82 -1.90 -3.65 -5.58
CA ASP A 82 -3.35 -3.53 -5.74
C ASP A 82 -3.83 -2.21 -5.10
N GLU A 83 -4.80 -1.54 -5.72
CA GLU A 83 -5.28 -0.20 -5.35
C GLU A 83 -5.79 -0.10 -3.90
N ILE A 84 -6.18 -1.24 -3.31
CA ILE A 84 -6.83 -1.31 -2.00
C ILE A 84 -5.89 -1.87 -0.94
N HIS A 85 -4.76 -2.43 -1.36
CA HIS A 85 -3.86 -3.12 -0.46
C HIS A 85 -2.59 -2.32 -0.23
N VAL A 86 -2.46 -1.79 0.98
CA VAL A 86 -1.29 -1.06 1.44
C VAL A 86 -0.53 -1.96 2.41
N PRO A 87 0.78 -2.17 2.22
CA PRO A 87 1.56 -3.00 3.13
C PRO A 87 1.64 -2.35 4.52
N TRP A 88 1.52 -3.17 5.56
CA TRP A 88 1.49 -2.72 6.96
C TRP A 88 2.67 -1.80 7.36
N PRO A 89 3.93 -2.07 6.95
CA PRO A 89 5.04 -1.17 7.25
C PRO A 89 4.87 0.22 6.64
N LEU A 90 4.28 0.32 5.44
CA LEU A 90 4.04 1.61 4.79
C LEU A 90 3.00 2.41 5.58
N CYS A 91 1.94 1.76 6.06
CA CYS A 91 0.94 2.40 6.94
C CYS A 91 1.59 2.93 8.24
N LEU A 92 2.48 2.16 8.86
CA LEU A 92 3.23 2.63 10.03
C LEU A 92 4.12 3.83 9.73
N THR A 93 4.88 3.78 8.63
CA THR A 93 5.75 4.91 8.26
C THR A 93 4.96 6.19 8.00
N ALA A 94 3.77 6.06 7.40
CA ALA A 94 2.88 7.20 7.16
C ALA A 94 2.27 7.75 8.47
N CYS A 95 2.15 6.92 9.52
CA CYS A 95 1.68 7.33 10.84
C CYS A 95 2.81 7.78 11.79
N LEU A 96 4.07 7.78 11.34
CA LEU A 96 5.23 8.11 12.19
C LEU A 96 5.11 9.46 12.93
N PRO A 97 4.61 10.56 12.31
CA PRO A 97 4.40 11.82 13.04
C PRO A 97 3.44 11.68 14.22
N MET A 98 2.36 10.91 14.05
CA MET A 98 1.36 10.67 15.10
C MET A 98 1.92 9.74 16.19
N ILE A 99 2.74 8.75 15.81
CA ILE A 99 3.45 7.87 16.74
C ILE A 99 4.41 8.69 17.60
N LEU A 100 5.22 9.57 17.01
CA LEU A 100 6.15 10.42 17.75
C LEU A 100 5.41 11.40 18.68
N TYR A 101 4.26 11.93 18.24
CA TYR A 101 3.42 12.77 19.09
C TYR A 101 2.88 11.99 20.30
N SER A 102 2.52 10.71 20.13
CA SER A 102 2.02 9.89 21.25
C SER A 102 3.03 9.68 22.37
N ALA A 103 4.33 9.76 22.08
CA ALA A 103 5.39 9.69 23.09
C ALA A 103 5.30 10.86 24.08
N VAL A 104 4.76 12.02 23.67
CA VAL A 104 4.52 13.16 24.56
C VAL A 104 3.49 12.81 25.63
N ASN A 105 2.46 12.01 25.31
CA ASN A 105 1.45 11.61 26.29
C ASN A 105 2.05 10.68 27.37
N VAL A 106 2.99 9.81 26.97
CA VAL A 106 3.67 8.89 27.89
C VAL A 106 4.74 9.60 28.72
N LEU A 107 5.67 10.30 28.06
CA LEU A 107 6.81 10.95 28.72
C LEU A 107 6.43 12.23 29.46
N GLY A 108 5.41 12.94 28.96
CA GLY A 108 4.88 14.15 29.55
C GLY A 108 3.81 13.89 30.61
N CYS A 109 3.47 12.63 30.91
CA CYS A 109 2.49 12.25 31.92
C CYS A 109 1.18 13.06 31.83
N ASP A 110 0.62 13.15 30.62
CA ASP A 110 -0.57 13.96 30.30
C ASP A 110 -0.47 15.45 30.70
N ASN A 111 0.70 16.05 30.45
CA ASN A 111 1.03 17.46 30.74
C ASN A 111 1.03 17.83 32.25
N GLY A 112 1.01 16.83 33.15
CA GLY A 112 1.07 17.00 34.59
C GLY A 112 2.32 16.40 35.22
N SER A 113 2.42 16.47 36.55
CA SER A 113 3.43 15.68 37.27
C SER A 113 3.03 14.21 37.25
N CYS A 114 3.97 13.29 36.98
CA CYS A 114 3.65 11.87 36.87
C CYS A 114 3.01 11.29 38.13
N ASP A 115 3.36 11.81 39.31
CA ASP A 115 2.76 11.39 40.57
C ASP A 115 1.30 11.85 40.70
N GLU A 116 0.98 13.04 40.21
CA GLU A 116 -0.39 13.56 40.19
C GLU A 116 -1.24 12.84 39.15
N SER A 117 -0.72 12.65 37.94
CA SER A 117 -1.42 11.89 36.88
C SER A 117 -1.65 10.44 37.29
N ALA A 118 -0.69 9.79 37.95
CA ALA A 118 -0.86 8.44 38.49
C ALA A 118 -1.95 8.39 39.57
N ARG A 119 -2.02 9.38 40.46
CA ARG A 119 -3.07 9.48 41.48
C ARG A 119 -4.45 9.73 40.87
N LEU A 120 -4.56 10.64 39.89
CA LEU A 120 -5.81 10.94 39.19
C LEU A 120 -6.30 9.72 38.40
N ALA A 121 -5.38 8.95 37.83
CA ALA A 121 -5.67 7.70 37.16
C ALA A 121 -5.93 6.53 38.13
N GLY A 122 -5.92 6.72 39.45
CA GLY A 122 -6.18 5.64 40.42
C GLY A 122 -5.11 4.55 40.49
N CYS A 123 -3.91 4.79 39.94
CA CYS A 123 -2.80 3.84 40.01
C CYS A 123 -2.12 3.88 41.37
N SER A 124 -1.65 2.72 41.84
CA SER A 124 -0.97 2.61 43.14
C SER A 124 0.48 3.12 43.11
N SER A 125 1.09 3.18 41.93
CA SER A 125 2.44 3.69 41.73
C SER A 125 2.62 4.39 40.38
N THR A 126 3.56 5.34 40.35
CA THR A 126 3.95 6.08 39.13
C THR A 126 4.52 5.14 38.06
N LEU A 127 5.27 4.12 38.48
CA LEU A 127 5.79 3.09 37.58
C LEU A 127 4.65 2.30 36.92
N GLN A 128 3.64 1.88 37.69
CA GLN A 128 2.47 1.18 37.15
C GLN A 128 1.74 2.05 36.12
N TYR A 129 1.58 3.34 36.40
CA TYR A 129 0.98 4.29 35.46
C TYR A 129 1.77 4.42 34.15
N ILE A 130 3.08 4.64 34.22
CA ILE A 130 3.93 4.79 33.03
C ILE A 130 3.93 3.51 32.20
N LEU A 131 4.06 2.33 32.84
CA LEU A 131 4.03 1.04 32.16
C LEU A 131 2.67 0.80 31.50
N ALA A 132 1.59 1.09 32.21
CA ALA A 132 0.24 0.95 31.69
C ALA A 132 0.04 1.82 30.45
N GLN A 133 0.39 3.12 30.51
CA GLN A 133 0.28 4.02 29.37
C GLN A 133 1.17 3.61 28.19
N THR A 134 2.39 3.16 28.46
CA THR A 134 3.30 2.68 27.43
C THR A 134 2.69 1.49 26.68
N LEU A 135 2.17 0.50 27.42
CA LEU A 135 1.51 -0.68 26.83
C LEU A 135 0.25 -0.29 26.05
N SER A 136 -0.56 0.63 26.57
CA SER A 136 -1.73 1.17 25.87
C SER A 136 -1.36 1.70 24.49
N TRP A 137 -0.37 2.60 24.45
CA TRP A 137 0.04 3.26 23.22
C TRP A 137 0.69 2.29 22.24
N VAL A 138 1.50 1.34 22.72
CA VAL A 138 2.05 0.27 21.86
C VAL A 138 0.92 -0.53 21.18
N LEU A 139 -0.12 -0.90 21.92
CA LEU A 139 -1.26 -1.61 21.35
C LEU A 139 -1.99 -0.77 20.29
N VAL A 140 -2.24 0.50 20.58
CA VAL A 140 -2.88 1.44 19.63
C VAL A 140 -2.03 1.64 18.37
N ILE A 141 -0.72 1.81 18.52
CA ILE A 141 0.20 2.02 17.39
C ILE A 141 0.24 0.79 16.49
N LEU A 142 0.25 -0.42 17.06
CA LEU A 142 0.38 -1.66 16.28
C LEU A 142 -0.94 -2.12 15.67
N LEU A 143 -2.04 -1.99 16.40
CA LEU A 143 -3.34 -2.56 16.01
C LEU A 143 -4.27 -1.54 15.36
N THR A 144 -4.13 -0.26 15.69
CA THR A 144 -5.14 0.75 15.33
C THR A 144 -4.65 1.68 14.24
N PHE A 145 -3.48 2.30 14.39
CA PHE A 145 -2.97 3.27 13.41
C PHE A 145 -2.87 2.74 11.97
N PRO A 146 -2.39 1.50 11.73
CA PRO A 146 -2.28 0.96 10.39
C PRO A 146 -3.63 0.81 9.70
N LEU A 147 -4.74 0.72 10.44
CA LEU A 147 -6.09 0.51 9.88
C LEU A 147 -6.60 1.69 9.05
N THR A 148 -6.12 2.90 9.32
CA THR A 148 -6.66 4.14 8.75
C THR A 148 -6.67 4.12 7.22
N TYR A 149 -5.52 3.81 6.61
CA TYR A 149 -5.37 3.79 5.15
C TYR A 149 -6.17 2.69 4.45
N PRO A 150 -6.09 1.40 4.85
CA PRO A 150 -6.85 0.35 4.18
C PRO A 150 -8.37 0.52 4.38
N VAL A 151 -8.83 1.04 5.51
CA VAL A 151 -10.24 1.37 5.73
C VAL A 151 -10.66 2.52 4.81
N MET A 152 -9.87 3.60 4.73
CA MET A 152 -10.10 4.72 3.83
C MET A 152 -10.19 4.29 2.36
N LEU A 153 -9.26 3.47 1.88
CA LEU A 153 -9.23 2.99 0.50
C LEU A 153 -10.44 2.11 0.15
N ARG A 154 -10.87 1.24 1.08
CA ARG A 154 -12.08 0.41 0.91
C ARG A 154 -13.35 1.25 0.84
N MET A 155 -13.47 2.27 1.70
CA MET A 155 -14.61 3.20 1.65
C MET A 155 -14.60 4.01 0.36
N LEU A 156 -13.43 4.50 -0.06
CA LEU A 156 -13.27 5.23 -1.31
C LEU A 156 -13.69 4.36 -2.50
N ARG A 157 -13.23 3.11 -2.59
CA ARG A 157 -13.65 2.18 -3.63
C ARG A 157 -15.17 2.00 -3.68
N CYS A 158 -15.82 1.85 -2.51
CA CYS A 158 -17.27 1.74 -2.45
C CYS A 158 -17.96 3.00 -2.96
N ILE A 159 -17.48 4.19 -2.55
CA ILE A 159 -18.09 5.46 -2.95
C ILE A 159 -17.88 5.76 -4.43
N LEU A 160 -16.69 5.45 -4.96
CA LEU A 160 -16.40 5.62 -6.38
C LEU A 160 -17.19 4.67 -7.28
N SER A 161 -17.83 3.64 -6.72
CA SER A 161 -18.73 2.75 -7.47
C SER A 161 -20.11 3.37 -7.73
N PHE A 162 -20.48 4.44 -7.02
CA PHE A 162 -21.73 5.17 -7.25
C PHE A 162 -21.46 6.32 -8.25
N GLY A 163 -22.08 6.24 -9.44
CA GLY A 163 -21.72 7.03 -10.63
C GLY A 163 -22.07 8.53 -10.66
N ASP A 164 -22.44 9.15 -9.53
CA ASP A 164 -22.84 10.56 -9.50
C ASP A 164 -21.70 11.49 -9.06
N ALA A 165 -21.09 12.17 -10.05
CA ALA A 165 -19.86 12.95 -9.90
C ALA A 165 -19.80 13.99 -8.73
N PRO A 166 -20.85 14.80 -8.43
CA PRO A 166 -20.78 15.75 -7.31
C PRO A 166 -20.95 15.08 -5.95
N VAL A 167 -21.87 14.11 -5.84
CA VAL A 167 -22.15 13.36 -4.61
C VAL A 167 -20.93 12.50 -4.24
N GLN A 168 -20.31 11.88 -5.24
CA GLN A 168 -19.09 11.09 -5.10
C GLN A 168 -17.92 11.89 -4.54
N ARG A 169 -17.73 13.16 -4.97
CA ARG A 169 -16.66 14.02 -4.43
C ARG A 169 -16.91 14.39 -2.97
N CYS A 170 -18.15 14.78 -2.63
CA CYS A 170 -18.51 15.07 -1.24
C CYS A 170 -18.35 13.83 -0.35
N ALA A 171 -18.82 12.67 -0.82
CA ALA A 171 -18.70 11.39 -0.12
C ALA A 171 -17.23 10.95 0.03
N ALA A 172 -16.40 11.13 -0.99
CA ALA A 172 -14.97 10.84 -0.92
C ALA A 172 -14.23 11.70 0.11
N PHE A 173 -14.59 12.98 0.25
CA PHE A 173 -14.04 13.83 1.32
C PHE A 173 -14.44 13.32 2.71
N LEU A 174 -15.69 12.87 2.87
CA LEU A 174 -16.18 12.29 4.12
C LEU A 174 -15.49 10.96 4.48
N CYS A 175 -15.03 10.17 3.51
CA CYS A 175 -14.27 8.93 3.78
C CYS A 175 -13.05 9.17 4.66
N CYS A 176 -12.30 10.25 4.41
CA CYS A 176 -11.10 10.54 5.18
C CYS A 176 -11.46 10.78 6.65
N PHE A 177 -12.48 11.61 6.89
CA PHE A 177 -12.95 11.91 8.23
C PHE A 177 -13.46 10.64 8.94
N LEU A 178 -14.32 9.86 8.28
CA LEU A 178 -14.87 8.63 8.82
C LEU A 178 -13.79 7.58 9.10
N ALA A 179 -12.76 7.47 8.26
CA ALA A 179 -11.64 6.56 8.49
C ALA A 179 -10.87 6.94 9.75
N TYR A 180 -10.58 8.23 9.94
CA TYR A 180 -9.90 8.72 11.14
C TYR A 180 -10.75 8.51 12.39
N GLU A 181 -12.03 8.88 12.36
CA GLU A 181 -12.96 8.67 13.48
C GLU A 181 -13.07 7.19 13.87
N TYR A 182 -13.14 6.31 12.87
CA TYR A 182 -13.17 4.86 13.10
C TYR A 182 -11.87 4.37 13.79
N THR A 183 -10.71 4.82 13.31
CA THR A 183 -9.42 4.54 13.96
C THR A 183 -9.40 5.04 15.41
N TYR A 184 -9.87 6.26 15.69
CA TYR A 184 -9.94 6.79 17.05
C TYR A 184 -10.92 6.01 17.94
N MET A 185 -12.08 5.62 17.41
CA MET A 185 -13.02 4.73 18.09
C MET A 185 -12.37 3.40 18.48
N CYS A 186 -11.67 2.75 17.56
CA CYS A 186 -10.93 1.51 17.83
C CYS A 186 -9.87 1.71 18.93
N GLY A 187 -9.12 2.82 18.89
CA GLY A 187 -8.14 3.16 19.93
C GLY A 187 -8.78 3.43 21.29
N GLY A 188 -9.91 4.13 21.30
CA GLY A 188 -10.73 4.38 22.49
C GLY A 188 -11.28 3.10 23.11
N LEU A 189 -11.67 2.11 22.31
CA LEU A 189 -12.09 0.80 22.80
C LEU A 189 -10.94 0.03 23.48
N ILE A 190 -9.73 0.08 22.92
CA ILE A 190 -8.54 -0.54 23.54
C ILE A 190 -8.24 0.13 24.87
N LEU A 191 -8.15 1.47 24.88
CA LEU A 191 -7.87 2.25 26.10
C LEU A 191 -8.96 2.06 27.16
N GLY A 192 -10.23 2.12 26.76
CA GLY A 192 -11.38 1.96 27.65
C GLY A 192 -11.52 0.55 28.22
N ALA A 193 -11.00 -0.47 27.55
CA ALA A 193 -10.92 -1.83 28.08
C ALA A 193 -9.67 -2.06 28.95
N TRP A 194 -8.56 -1.40 28.64
CA TRP A 194 -7.28 -1.56 29.32
C TRP A 194 -7.19 -0.80 30.65
N VAL A 195 -7.61 0.47 30.68
CA VAL A 195 -7.48 1.32 31.89
C VAL A 195 -8.19 0.71 33.10
N PRO A 196 -9.47 0.27 33.01
CA PRO A 196 -10.15 -0.35 34.15
C PRO A 196 -9.48 -1.64 34.61
N LEU A 197 -8.93 -2.43 33.68
CA LEU A 197 -8.25 -3.69 33.98
C LEU A 197 -6.98 -3.48 34.81
N VAL A 198 -6.26 -2.39 34.58
CA VAL A 198 -5.05 -2.02 35.33
C VAL A 198 -5.39 -1.43 36.70
N GLN A 199 -6.48 -0.66 36.78
CA GLN A 199 -6.93 -0.01 38.02
C GLN A 199 -7.50 -1.01 39.01
N ASP A 200 -8.50 -1.79 38.60
CA ASP A 200 -9.25 -2.71 39.45
C ASP A 200 -9.40 -4.06 38.76
N TYR A 201 -8.37 -4.91 38.90
CA TYR A 201 -8.34 -6.20 38.21
C TYR A 201 -9.60 -7.03 38.50
N SER A 202 -10.37 -7.30 37.44
CA SER A 202 -11.49 -8.24 37.44
C SER A 202 -11.36 -9.22 36.28
N PRO A 203 -11.65 -10.52 36.50
CA PRO A 203 -11.62 -11.51 35.42
C PRO A 203 -12.61 -11.19 34.29
N THR A 204 -13.72 -10.50 34.58
CA THR A 204 -14.68 -10.08 33.54
C THR A 204 -14.12 -8.98 32.65
N GLN A 205 -13.37 -8.03 33.21
CA GLN A 205 -12.68 -6.98 32.45
C GLN A 205 -11.55 -7.56 31.60
N LEU A 206 -10.81 -8.55 32.12
CA LEU A 206 -9.78 -9.25 31.36
C LEU A 206 -10.39 -9.94 30.13
N MET A 207 -11.51 -10.64 30.30
CA MET A 207 -12.21 -11.28 29.18
C MET A 207 -12.69 -10.25 28.14
N PHE A 208 -13.21 -9.10 28.59
CA PHE A 208 -13.62 -8.02 27.69
C PHE A 208 -12.43 -7.43 26.93
N PHE A 209 -11.31 -7.18 27.60
CA PHE A 209 -10.08 -6.69 26.97
C PHE A 209 -9.52 -7.68 25.94
N LEU A 210 -9.47 -8.97 26.29
CA LEU A 210 -9.04 -10.03 25.36
C LEU A 210 -9.95 -10.10 24.13
N LEU A 211 -11.27 -9.98 24.31
CA LEU A 211 -12.22 -9.92 23.21
C LEU A 211 -11.92 -8.74 22.27
N VAL A 212 -11.71 -7.54 22.82
CA VAL A 212 -11.37 -6.34 22.04
C VAL A 212 -10.07 -6.54 21.25
N VAL A 213 -9.02 -7.05 21.90
CA VAL A 213 -7.73 -7.31 21.23
C VAL A 213 -7.89 -8.36 20.13
N ILE A 214 -8.62 -9.45 20.38
CA ILE A 214 -8.88 -10.49 19.37
C ILE A 214 -9.61 -9.88 18.17
N LEU A 215 -10.64 -9.06 18.40
CA LEU A 215 -11.36 -8.39 17.32
C LEU A 215 -10.45 -7.47 16.50
N MET A 216 -9.57 -6.69 17.15
CA MET A 216 -8.62 -5.82 16.46
C MET A 216 -7.55 -6.60 15.68
N VAL A 217 -7.08 -7.72 16.22
CA VAL A 217 -6.13 -8.62 15.54
C VAL A 217 -6.82 -9.27 14.33
N VAL A 218 -8.03 -9.82 14.50
CA VAL A 218 -8.80 -10.41 13.39
C VAL A 218 -9.07 -9.37 12.32
N GLN A 219 -9.46 -8.16 12.69
CA GLN A 219 -9.68 -7.06 11.75
C GLN A 219 -8.39 -6.70 10.99
N SER A 220 -7.26 -6.60 11.70
CA SER A 220 -5.95 -6.35 11.08
C SER A 220 -5.57 -7.47 10.12
N LEU A 221 -5.77 -8.73 10.51
CA LEU A 221 -5.57 -9.88 9.63
C LEU A 221 -6.52 -9.81 8.43
N CYS A 222 -7.81 -9.51 8.57
CA CYS A 222 -8.71 -9.37 7.43
C CYS A 222 -8.37 -8.18 6.50
N LEU A 223 -7.72 -7.15 7.03
CA LEU A 223 -7.29 -5.98 6.25
C LEU A 223 -5.98 -6.24 5.50
N PHE A 224 -5.03 -6.90 6.15
CA PHE A 224 -3.64 -7.05 5.68
C PHE A 224 -3.29 -8.46 5.19
N TYR A 225 -4.02 -9.49 5.61
CA TYR A 225 -3.73 -10.88 5.24
C TYR A 225 -4.36 -11.22 3.87
N ARG A 226 -3.50 -11.57 2.90
CA ARG A 226 -3.90 -12.19 1.64
C ARG A 226 -3.80 -13.71 1.78
N TRP A 227 -4.94 -14.41 1.80
CA TRP A 227 -4.95 -15.88 1.63
C TRP A 227 -4.42 -16.34 0.26
N GLU A 228 -4.31 -15.44 -0.73
CA GLU A 228 -4.21 -15.82 -2.14
C GLU A 228 -2.82 -15.60 -2.80
N ARG A 229 -1.72 -15.48 -2.05
CA ARG A 229 -0.39 -15.35 -2.71
C ARG A 229 0.85 -15.82 -1.94
N GLN A 230 0.71 -16.74 -0.98
CA GLN A 230 1.88 -17.29 -0.27
C GLN A 230 2.80 -18.15 -1.18
N ASP A 231 2.37 -18.52 -2.39
CA ASP A 231 3.25 -19.15 -3.40
C ASP A 231 4.17 -18.16 -4.16
N ARG A 232 4.12 -16.85 -3.86
CA ARG A 232 4.88 -15.82 -4.60
C ARG A 232 5.75 -14.90 -3.73
N GLU A 233 5.88 -15.17 -2.43
CA GLU A 233 6.58 -14.30 -1.48
C GLU A 233 8.12 -14.38 -1.55
N ASN A 234 8.71 -15.30 -2.31
CA ASN A 234 10.17 -15.29 -2.54
C ASN A 234 10.64 -14.29 -3.62
N LEU A 235 9.76 -13.42 -4.15
CA LEU A 235 10.05 -12.59 -5.33
C LEU A 235 10.00 -11.06 -5.10
N THR A 236 9.69 -10.58 -3.89
CA THR A 236 9.41 -9.15 -3.67
C THR A 236 10.22 -8.58 -2.51
N SER A 237 11.46 -8.18 -2.80
CA SER A 237 12.11 -7.09 -2.05
C SER A 237 13.16 -6.32 -2.87
N CYS A 238 13.71 -6.91 -3.94
CA CYS A 238 14.83 -6.28 -4.68
C CYS A 238 14.58 -6.05 -6.18
N ARG A 239 13.35 -6.12 -6.71
CA ARG A 239 13.15 -5.92 -8.17
C ARG A 239 13.25 -4.45 -8.60
N CYS A 240 12.77 -3.49 -7.82
CA CYS A 240 12.90 -2.07 -8.17
C CYS A 240 14.36 -1.59 -8.05
N VAL A 241 15.08 -2.04 -7.01
CA VAL A 241 16.51 -1.74 -6.83
C VAL A 241 17.34 -2.45 -7.90
N LYS A 242 17.11 -3.75 -8.17
CA LYS A 242 17.81 -4.46 -9.27
C LYS A 242 17.51 -3.83 -10.64
N ARG A 243 16.28 -3.33 -10.87
CA ARG A 243 15.93 -2.68 -12.14
C ARG A 243 16.63 -1.34 -12.28
N GLN A 244 16.65 -0.50 -11.24
CA GLN A 244 17.41 0.75 -11.26
C GLN A 244 18.91 0.48 -11.46
N VAL A 245 19.50 -0.46 -10.73
CA VAL A 245 20.91 -0.85 -10.88
C VAL A 245 21.20 -1.37 -12.29
N ALA A 246 20.34 -2.22 -12.86
CA ALA A 246 20.51 -2.72 -14.23
C ALA A 246 20.36 -1.60 -15.28
N THR A 247 19.45 -0.65 -15.08
CA THR A 247 19.29 0.51 -15.97
C THR A 247 20.49 1.46 -15.88
N TYR A 248 21.04 1.70 -14.68
CA TYR A 248 22.28 2.47 -14.51
C TYR A 248 23.51 1.77 -15.09
N GLN A 249 23.60 0.44 -14.99
CA GLN A 249 24.67 -0.36 -15.59
C GLN A 249 24.58 -0.38 -17.12
N ALA A 250 23.38 -0.47 -17.70
CA ALA A 250 23.17 -0.37 -19.14
C ALA A 250 23.57 1.01 -19.69
N MET A 251 23.24 2.10 -18.98
CA MET A 251 23.66 3.46 -19.37
C MET A 251 25.17 3.72 -19.19
N GLY A 252 25.82 3.04 -18.24
CA GLY A 252 27.28 3.09 -18.06
C GLY A 252 28.05 2.29 -19.12
N ALA A 253 27.47 1.19 -19.62
CA ALA A 253 28.07 0.35 -20.66
C ALA A 253 28.13 1.05 -22.03
N GLU A 254 27.18 1.93 -22.35
CA GLU A 254 27.18 2.71 -23.61
C GLU A 254 28.08 3.95 -23.58
N SER A 255 28.53 4.40 -22.40
CA SER A 255 29.23 5.69 -22.24
C SER A 255 30.73 5.60 -21.95
N GLY A 256 31.32 4.40 -21.85
CA GLY A 256 32.78 4.25 -21.78
C GLY A 256 33.47 4.99 -20.62
N VAL A 257 32.73 5.33 -19.57
CA VAL A 257 33.27 6.01 -18.37
C VAL A 257 33.60 4.95 -17.31
N PRO A 258 34.76 5.02 -16.62
CA PRO A 258 35.14 4.00 -15.65
C PRO A 258 34.14 3.89 -14.50
N LEU A 259 33.75 2.66 -14.18
CA LEU A 259 32.96 2.32 -12.98
C LEU A 259 33.68 2.83 -11.72
N ALA A 260 33.07 3.74 -10.98
CA ALA A 260 33.45 3.97 -9.59
C ALA A 260 32.95 2.78 -8.76
N SER A 261 33.87 1.95 -8.29
CA SER A 261 33.60 0.89 -7.33
C SER A 261 33.17 1.52 -6.00
N PHE A 262 31.90 1.37 -5.63
CA PHE A 262 31.48 1.53 -4.25
C PHE A 262 31.71 0.19 -3.54
N ASP A 263 32.79 0.10 -2.78
CA ASP A 263 33.01 -0.95 -1.80
C ASP A 263 31.99 -0.77 -0.67
N GLU A 264 30.97 -1.62 -0.64
CA GLU A 264 30.17 -1.84 0.56
C GLU A 264 31.00 -2.68 1.55
N SER A 265 31.68 -2.00 2.47
CA SER A 265 32.16 -2.63 3.70
C SER A 265 31.02 -2.69 4.72
N PRO A 266 30.76 -3.86 5.35
CA PRO A 266 29.71 -4.00 6.35
C PRO A 266 30.17 -3.49 7.72
N LEU A 267 29.35 -2.66 8.34
CA LEU A 267 29.32 -2.41 9.79
C LEU A 267 27.86 -2.33 10.24
#